data_AF-A0A0E3U8H6-F1
#
_entry.id   AF-A0A0E3U8H6-F1
#
_cell.length_a   1.000
_cell.length_b   1.000
_cell.length_c   1.000
_cell.angle_alpha   90.00
_cell.angle_beta   90.00
_cell.angle_gamma   90.00
#
_symmetry.space_group_name_H-M   'P 1'
#
loop_
_entity.id
_entity.type
_entity.pdbx_description
1 polymer ?
#
loop_
_entity_poly.entity_id
_entity_poly.type
_entity_poly.pdbx_seq_one_letter_code
_entity_poly.pdbx_strand_id
1 'polypeptide(L)'
;MKQTYSVEFKEQALSKVLRRGSRTVGAVADELNVNVLTLRKWMRGAAAANRSSGSAHAKRPEDWSLEERLMALQESHGLVDEALHGWCRERGLFAHHLAQWRAQFCAAGRNGDSRRESAQEVRVLKQANVELQRELKRKEKALAEAAALLVLQKKYRALLGDEAE
;
A
#
# COMPACT_ATOMS: atom_id res chain seq x y z
N MET A 1 -19.70 -13.39 -20.68
CA MET A 1 -18.57 -13.25 -21.63
C MET A 1 -17.77 -12.00 -21.28
N LYS A 2 -16.44 -12.09 -21.13
CA LYS A 2 -15.59 -10.91 -20.93
C LYS A 2 -15.38 -10.24 -22.29
N GLN A 3 -15.90 -9.03 -22.50
CA GLN A 3 -15.58 -8.27 -23.71
C GLN A 3 -14.11 -7.83 -23.66
N THR A 4 -13.32 -8.34 -24.59
CA THR A 4 -11.92 -7.96 -24.75
C THR A 4 -11.86 -6.84 -25.79
N TYR A 5 -11.44 -5.66 -25.36
CA TYR A 5 -11.21 -4.52 -26.26
C TYR A 5 -9.75 -4.51 -26.72
N SER A 6 -9.52 -4.24 -28.01
CA SER A 6 -8.18 -4.07 -28.57
C SER A 6 -7.44 -2.90 -27.91
N VAL A 7 -6.11 -2.93 -27.97
CA VAL A 7 -5.26 -1.87 -27.38
C VAL A 7 -5.50 -0.54 -28.09
N GLU A 8 -5.52 -0.56 -29.42
CA GLU A 8 -5.78 0.63 -30.27
C GLU A 8 -7.12 1.30 -29.94
N PHE A 9 -8.18 0.51 -29.74
CA PHE A 9 -9.49 1.03 -29.39
C PHE A 9 -9.48 1.68 -28.00
N LYS A 10 -8.76 1.11 -27.02
CA LYS A 10 -8.61 1.72 -25.69
C LYS A 10 -7.89 3.06 -25.78
N GLU A 11 -6.84 3.17 -26.58
CA GLU A 11 -6.10 4.41 -26.77
C GLU A 11 -6.94 5.48 -27.47
N GLN A 12 -7.70 5.10 -28.50
CA GLN A 12 -8.64 5.99 -29.17
C GLN A 12 -9.74 6.48 -28.21
N ALA A 13 -10.31 5.59 -27.39
CA ALA A 13 -11.29 5.94 -26.38
C ALA A 13 -10.71 6.92 -25.34
N LEU A 14 -9.49 6.66 -24.87
CA LEU A 14 -8.80 7.52 -23.90
C LEU A 14 -8.48 8.90 -24.48
N SER A 15 -7.98 8.98 -25.72
CA SER A 15 -7.69 10.27 -26.37
C SER A 15 -8.96 11.11 -26.56
N LYS A 16 -10.07 10.47 -26.95
CA LYS A 16 -11.38 11.12 -27.11
C LYS A 16 -11.94 11.64 -25.78
N VAL A 17 -11.76 10.88 -24.69
CA VAL A 17 -12.15 11.30 -23.34
C VAL A 17 -11.26 12.44 -22.84
N LEU A 18 -9.95 12.41 -23.09
CA LEU A 18 -9.06 13.50 -22.68
C LEU A 18 -9.40 14.81 -23.42
N ARG A 19 -9.83 14.71 -24.67
CA ARG A 19 -10.28 15.85 -25.51
C ARG A 19 -11.76 16.22 -25.33
N ARG A 20 -12.45 15.68 -24.32
CA ARG A 20 -13.90 15.83 -24.17
C ARG A 20 -14.38 17.26 -23.86
N GLY A 21 -13.50 18.15 -23.42
CA GLY A 21 -13.86 19.51 -23.02
C GLY A 21 -14.91 19.49 -21.90
N SER A 22 -16.03 20.17 -22.13
CA SER A 22 -17.18 20.24 -21.20
C SER A 22 -18.08 19.00 -21.20
N ARG A 23 -17.88 18.04 -22.13
CA ARG A 23 -18.71 16.83 -22.21
C ARG A 23 -18.48 15.89 -21.02
N THR A 24 -19.54 15.22 -20.59
CA THR A 24 -19.44 14.21 -19.51
C THR A 24 -18.75 12.95 -20.02
N VAL A 25 -18.11 12.22 -19.10
CA VAL A 25 -17.50 10.90 -19.41
C VAL A 25 -18.58 9.89 -19.85
N GLY A 26 -19.82 10.06 -19.39
CA GLY A 26 -20.97 9.25 -19.80
C GLY A 26 -21.27 9.40 -21.29
N ALA A 27 -21.43 10.64 -21.77
CA ALA A 27 -21.72 10.91 -23.18
C ALA A 27 -20.66 10.32 -24.13
N VAL A 28 -19.38 10.39 -23.76
CA VAL A 28 -18.31 9.80 -24.57
C VAL A 28 -18.36 8.27 -24.56
N ALA A 29 -18.81 7.66 -23.45
CA ALA A 29 -18.97 6.22 -23.34
C ALA A 29 -20.14 5.72 -24.21
N ASP A 30 -21.25 6.46 -24.21
CA ASP A 30 -22.42 6.18 -25.03
C ASP A 30 -22.09 6.28 -26.53
N GLU A 31 -21.35 7.33 -26.94
CA GLU A 31 -20.85 7.48 -28.33
C GLU A 31 -19.95 6.33 -28.79
N LEU A 32 -19.19 5.73 -27.87
CA LEU A 32 -18.26 4.63 -28.16
C LEU A 32 -18.90 3.25 -27.93
N ASN A 33 -20.16 3.21 -27.48
CA ASN A 33 -20.87 2.01 -27.07
C ASN A 33 -20.09 1.17 -26.03
N VAL A 34 -19.42 1.86 -25.10
CA VAL A 34 -18.63 1.26 -24.00
C VAL A 34 -19.31 1.58 -22.68
N ASN A 35 -19.30 0.63 -21.74
CA ASN A 35 -19.78 0.90 -20.39
C ASN A 35 -18.94 2.01 -19.71
N VAL A 36 -19.61 3.03 -19.17
CA VAL A 36 -18.99 4.16 -18.45
C VAL A 36 -17.98 3.70 -17.39
N LEU A 37 -18.26 2.61 -16.67
CA LEU A 37 -17.36 2.06 -15.65
C LEU A 37 -16.07 1.50 -16.25
N THR A 38 -16.15 0.87 -17.43
CA THR A 38 -14.99 0.36 -18.19
C THR A 38 -14.12 1.52 -18.65
N LEU A 39 -14.74 2.58 -19.18
CA LEU A 39 -14.03 3.79 -19.62
C LEU A 39 -13.33 4.49 -18.44
N ARG A 40 -14.03 4.63 -17.29
CA ARG A 40 -13.44 5.15 -16.04
C ARG A 40 -12.29 4.29 -15.54
N LYS A 41 -12.36 2.96 -15.68
CA LYS A 41 -11.27 2.04 -15.30
C LYS A 41 -10.04 2.28 -16.18
N TRP A 42 -10.22 2.44 -17.49
CA TRP A 42 -9.12 2.79 -18.39
C TRP A 42 -8.52 4.15 -18.07
N MET A 43 -9.34 5.16 -17.76
CA MET A 43 -8.84 6.48 -17.35
C MET A 43 -7.95 6.41 -16.10
N ARG A 44 -8.36 5.64 -15.08
CA ARG A 44 -7.54 5.45 -13.87
C ARG A 44 -6.23 4.73 -14.17
N GLY A 45 -6.28 3.70 -15.02
CA GLY A 45 -5.09 2.98 -15.48
C GLY A 45 -4.12 3.89 -16.24
N ALA A 46 -4.64 4.70 -17.17
CA ALA A 46 -3.85 5.66 -17.93
C ALA A 46 -3.27 6.77 -17.04
N ALA A 47 -4.01 7.26 -16.04
CA ALA A 47 -3.47 8.22 -15.07
C ALA A 47 -2.36 7.61 -14.21
N ALA A 48 -2.45 6.33 -13.85
CA ALA A 48 -1.38 5.62 -13.15
C ALA A 48 -0.15 5.42 -14.06
N ALA A 49 -0.36 5.00 -15.31
CA ALA A 49 0.70 4.83 -16.30
C ALA A 49 1.38 6.16 -16.68
N ASN A 50 0.62 7.25 -16.77
CA ASN A 50 1.17 8.58 -17.02
C ASN A 50 1.86 9.16 -15.77
N ARG A 51 1.49 8.76 -14.55
CA ARG A 51 2.28 9.09 -13.35
C ARG A 51 3.63 8.38 -13.33
N SER A 52 3.72 7.16 -13.85
CA SER A 52 4.99 6.45 -14.02
C SER A 52 5.81 6.93 -15.23
N SER A 53 5.19 7.55 -16.24
CA SER A 53 5.85 7.99 -17.48
C SER A 53 6.13 9.50 -17.54
N GLY A 54 5.34 10.32 -16.83
CA GLY A 54 5.34 11.79 -16.90
C GLY A 54 6.54 12.48 -16.25
N SER A 55 7.49 11.72 -15.72
CA SER A 55 8.83 12.23 -15.44
C SER A 55 9.75 11.05 -15.22
N ALA A 56 10.62 10.77 -16.19
CA ALA A 56 11.69 9.78 -16.02
C ALA A 56 12.67 10.15 -14.88
N HIS A 57 12.54 11.34 -14.28
CA HIS A 57 13.50 11.89 -13.30
C HIS A 57 12.87 12.40 -11.97
N ALA A 58 11.56 12.64 -11.90
CA ALA A 58 10.89 13.16 -10.70
C ALA A 58 10.32 12.01 -9.88
N LYS A 59 11.17 11.46 -9.01
CA LYS A 59 10.77 10.47 -7.99
C LYS A 59 10.14 11.20 -6.80
N ARG A 60 9.08 10.64 -6.20
CA ARG A 60 8.52 11.18 -4.95
C ARG A 60 9.61 11.11 -3.88
N PRO A 61 9.75 12.10 -2.97
CA PRO A 61 10.78 12.08 -1.92
C PRO A 61 10.81 10.77 -1.10
N GLU A 62 9.66 10.11 -0.94
CA GLU A 62 9.52 8.81 -0.26
C GLU A 62 10.20 7.65 -1.01
N ASP A 63 10.18 7.69 -2.35
CA ASP A 63 10.69 6.64 -3.24
C ASP A 63 12.23 6.71 -3.41
N TRP A 64 12.89 7.74 -2.88
CA TRP A 64 14.35 7.89 -2.93
C TRP A 64 15.03 6.91 -1.97
N SER A 65 15.97 6.12 -2.50
CA SER A 65 16.82 5.25 -1.69
C SER A 65 17.76 6.07 -0.80
N LEU A 66 18.28 5.46 0.27
CA LEU A 66 19.18 6.14 1.18
C LEU A 66 20.50 6.56 0.49
N GLU A 67 20.98 5.76 -0.44
CA GLU A 67 22.14 6.07 -1.29
C GLU A 67 21.84 7.24 -2.24
N GLU A 68 20.68 7.24 -2.88
CA GLU A 68 20.26 8.34 -3.76
C GLU A 68 20.09 9.65 -2.99
N ARG A 69 19.56 9.60 -1.77
CA ARG A 69 19.46 10.78 -0.89
C ARG A 69 20.84 11.32 -0.52
N LEU A 70 21.81 10.45 -0.28
CA LEU A 70 23.19 10.88 0.01
C LEU A 70 23.81 11.57 -1.21
N MET A 71 23.69 10.96 -2.39
CA MET A 71 24.17 11.55 -3.64
C MET A 71 23.50 12.90 -3.93
N ALA A 72 22.18 12.98 -3.74
CA ALA A 72 21.43 14.23 -3.85
C ALA A 72 21.97 15.34 -2.93
N LEU A 73 22.32 15.00 -1.69
CA LEU A 73 22.91 15.96 -0.74
C LEU A 73 24.33 16.39 -1.14
N GLN A 74 25.11 15.49 -1.74
CA GLN A 74 26.45 15.82 -2.24
C GLN A 74 26.39 16.73 -3.48
N GLU A 75 25.54 16.40 -4.44
CA GLU A 75 25.37 17.18 -5.67
C GLU A 75 24.80 18.58 -5.39
N SER A 76 23.91 18.71 -4.40
CA SER A 76 23.35 19.99 -3.99
C SER A 76 24.24 20.81 -3.05
N HIS A 77 25.38 20.27 -2.58
CA HIS A 77 26.21 20.87 -1.52
C HIS A 77 26.83 22.23 -1.87
N GLY A 78 26.86 22.62 -3.15
CA GLY A 78 27.36 23.93 -3.61
C GLY A 78 26.32 24.83 -4.27
N LEU A 79 25.06 24.38 -4.38
CA LEU A 79 24.01 25.13 -5.05
C LEU A 79 23.34 26.11 -4.08
N VAL A 80 23.15 27.35 -4.53
CA VAL A 80 22.51 28.41 -3.74
C VAL A 80 21.25 28.89 -4.44
N ASP A 81 20.21 29.18 -3.66
CA ASP A 81 18.93 29.77 -4.08
C ASP A 81 18.42 29.23 -5.42
N GLU A 82 18.44 30.01 -6.49
CA GLU A 82 17.83 29.67 -7.77
C GLU A 82 18.36 28.35 -8.35
N ALA A 83 19.67 28.13 -8.26
CA ALA A 83 20.30 26.90 -8.75
C ALA A 83 19.85 25.68 -7.93
N LEU A 84 19.70 25.84 -6.62
CA LEU A 84 19.21 24.78 -5.73
C LEU A 84 17.74 24.45 -6.03
N HIS A 85 16.90 25.47 -6.19
CA HIS A 85 15.48 25.29 -6.49
C HIS A 85 15.26 24.70 -7.89
N GLY A 86 16.05 25.10 -8.88
CA GLY A 86 16.04 24.52 -10.22
C GLY A 86 16.37 23.02 -10.19
N TRP A 87 17.50 22.68 -9.57
CA TRP A 87 17.93 21.29 -9.38
C TRP A 87 16.88 20.45 -8.64
N CYS A 88 16.23 21.01 -7.61
CA CYS A 88 15.15 20.35 -6.89
C CYS A 88 13.95 20.05 -7.80
N ARG A 89 13.52 21.03 -8.62
CA ARG A 89 12.35 20.87 -9.51
C ARG A 89 12.57 19.80 -10.58
N GLU A 90 13.75 19.73 -11.17
CA GLU A 90 14.12 18.70 -12.16
C GLU A 90 13.96 17.28 -11.60
N ARG A 91 14.19 17.13 -10.29
CA ARG A 91 14.18 15.85 -9.57
C ARG A 91 12.91 15.59 -8.77
N GLY A 92 11.91 16.47 -8.85
CA GLY A 92 10.65 16.35 -8.09
C GLY A 92 10.81 16.59 -6.59
N LEU A 93 11.85 17.31 -6.19
CA LEU A 93 12.20 17.61 -4.81
C LEU A 93 11.96 19.08 -4.47
N PHE A 94 12.14 19.41 -3.19
CA PHE A 94 12.11 20.76 -2.66
C PHE A 94 13.27 20.92 -1.67
N ALA A 95 13.74 22.15 -1.46
CA ALA A 95 14.86 22.43 -0.57
C ALA A 95 14.65 21.91 0.87
N HIS A 96 13.41 21.93 1.37
CA HIS A 96 13.09 21.40 2.70
C HIS A 96 13.31 19.88 2.81
N HIS A 97 13.13 19.11 1.72
CA HIS A 97 13.42 17.68 1.71
C HIS A 97 14.91 17.41 1.89
N LEU A 98 15.76 18.19 1.23
CA LEU A 98 17.22 18.09 1.39
C LEU A 98 17.64 18.43 2.83
N ALA A 99 17.09 19.52 3.39
CA ALA A 99 17.35 19.89 4.78
C ALA A 99 16.91 18.78 5.77
N GLN A 100 15.73 18.19 5.55
CA GLN A 100 15.22 17.09 6.34
C GLN A 100 16.13 15.86 6.25
N TRP A 101 16.55 15.47 5.03
CA TRP A 101 17.44 14.32 4.85
C TRP A 101 18.79 14.54 5.52
N ARG A 102 19.38 15.74 5.40
CA ARG A 102 20.62 16.10 6.11
C ARG A 102 20.45 15.93 7.62
N ALA A 103 19.35 16.44 8.19
CA ALA A 103 19.06 16.29 9.61
C ALA A 103 18.89 14.81 10.01
N GLN A 104 18.19 14.01 9.20
CA GLN A 104 18.01 12.57 9.41
C GLN A 104 19.34 11.80 9.39
N PHE A 105 20.23 12.10 8.44
CA PHE A 105 21.56 11.49 8.39
C PHE A 105 22.38 11.81 9.64
N CYS A 106 22.37 13.07 10.10
CA CYS A 106 23.07 13.46 11.33
C CYS A 106 22.41 12.89 12.60
N ALA A 107 21.08 12.72 12.61
CA ALA A 107 20.34 12.14 13.73
C ALA A 107 20.45 10.61 13.78
N ALA A 108 20.58 9.93 12.64
CA ALA A 108 20.70 8.47 12.58
C ALA A 108 21.91 7.94 13.37
N GLY A 109 23.00 8.71 13.44
CA GLY A 109 24.15 8.39 14.28
C GLY A 109 23.88 8.50 15.78
N ARG A 110 22.94 9.34 16.20
CA ARG A 110 22.49 9.50 17.60
C ARG A 110 21.41 8.49 18.01
N ASN A 111 20.65 7.99 17.04
CA ASN A 111 19.59 6.99 17.23
C ASN A 111 20.11 5.54 17.33
N GLY A 112 21.42 5.34 17.49
CA GLY A 112 22.02 4.02 17.69
C GLY A 112 21.49 3.31 18.93
N ASP A 113 21.26 4.06 20.02
CA ASP A 113 20.64 3.51 21.24
C ASP A 113 19.15 3.25 21.07
N SER A 114 18.39 4.15 20.46
CA SER A 114 16.95 3.92 20.21
C SER A 114 16.70 2.76 19.23
N ARG A 115 17.63 2.49 18.31
CA ARG A 115 17.58 1.29 17.45
C ARG A 115 17.88 0.00 18.21
N ARG A 116 18.74 0.03 19.23
CA ARG A 116 19.01 -1.13 20.10
C ARG A 116 17.83 -1.40 21.03
N GLU A 117 17.28 -0.35 21.63
CA GLU A 117 16.08 -0.40 22.48
C GLU A 117 14.89 -0.97 21.69
N SER A 118 14.60 -0.43 20.51
CA SER A 118 13.53 -0.95 19.65
C SER A 118 13.77 -2.40 19.19
N ALA A 119 15.02 -2.81 18.94
CA ALA A 119 15.32 -4.21 18.63
C ALA A 119 15.06 -5.14 19.83
N GLN A 120 15.33 -4.66 21.05
CA GLN A 120 15.07 -5.40 22.29
C GLN A 120 13.56 -5.47 22.57
N GLU A 121 12.83 -4.38 22.41
CA GLU A 121 11.36 -4.34 22.49
C GLU A 121 10.71 -5.32 21.50
N VAL A 122 11.19 -5.34 20.26
CA VAL A 122 10.68 -6.29 19.24
C VAL A 122 10.93 -7.74 19.65
N ARG A 123 12.04 -8.05 20.32
CA ARG A 123 12.30 -9.41 20.83
C ARG A 123 11.36 -9.78 21.96
N VAL A 124 11.15 -8.87 22.92
CA VAL A 124 10.23 -9.08 24.04
C VAL A 124 8.80 -9.27 23.52
N LEU A 125 8.35 -8.42 22.61
CA LEU A 125 7.02 -8.53 22.01
C LEU A 125 6.83 -9.85 21.24
N LYS A 126 7.86 -10.31 20.51
CA LYS A 126 7.82 -11.61 19.82
C LYS A 126 7.70 -12.78 20.80
N GLN A 127 8.44 -12.76 21.90
CA GLN A 127 8.36 -13.80 22.93
C GLN A 127 6.97 -13.82 23.57
N ALA A 128 6.46 -12.66 23.98
CA ALA A 128 5.11 -12.54 24.53
C ALA A 128 4.04 -13.02 23.54
N ASN A 129 4.18 -12.72 22.24
CA ASN A 129 3.25 -13.19 21.23
C ASN A 129 3.23 -14.72 21.12
N VAL A 130 4.39 -15.38 21.14
CA VAL A 130 4.49 -16.85 21.11
C VAL A 130 3.87 -17.47 22.36
N GLU A 131 4.09 -16.87 23.54
CA GLU A 131 3.48 -17.33 24.78
C GLU A 131 1.96 -17.21 24.75
N LEU A 132 1.44 -16.05 24.35
CA LEU A 132 0.00 -15.83 24.19
C LEU A 132 -0.63 -16.80 23.18
N GLN A 133 0.04 -17.05 22.05
CA GLN A 133 -0.42 -18.04 21.06
C GLN A 133 -0.48 -19.46 21.65
N ARG A 134 0.48 -19.84 22.49
CA ARG A 134 0.47 -21.16 23.16
C ARG A 134 -0.68 -21.27 24.16
N GLU A 135 -0.91 -20.23 24.96
CA GLU A 135 -2.02 -20.21 25.90
C GLU A 135 -3.37 -20.27 25.19
N LEU A 136 -3.52 -19.51 24.11
CA LEU A 136 -4.73 -19.50 23.29
C LEU A 136 -5.03 -20.89 22.75
N LYS A 137 -4.04 -21.59 22.18
CA LYS A 137 -4.19 -22.99 21.73
C LYS A 137 -4.61 -23.96 22.83
N ARG A 138 -4.05 -23.82 24.05
CA ARG A 138 -4.45 -24.67 25.19
C ARG A 138 -5.90 -24.41 25.60
N LYS A 139 -6.30 -23.14 25.65
CA LYS A 139 -7.67 -22.73 25.99
C LYS A 139 -8.67 -23.20 24.93
N GLU A 140 -8.34 -23.06 23.66
CA GLU A 140 -9.17 -23.58 22.54
C GLU A 140 -9.32 -25.09 22.60
N LYS A 141 -8.25 -25.84 22.91
CA LYS A 141 -8.32 -27.30 23.08
C LYS A 141 -9.26 -27.69 24.23
N ALA A 142 -9.10 -27.07 25.39
CA ALA A 142 -9.98 -27.32 26.54
C ALA A 142 -11.45 -26.95 26.23
N LEU A 143 -11.68 -25.87 25.49
CA LEU A 143 -13.00 -25.46 25.04
C LEU A 143 -13.60 -26.49 24.06
N ALA A 144 -12.80 -27.01 23.12
CA ALA A 144 -13.24 -28.05 22.20
C ALA A 144 -13.57 -29.38 22.92
N GLU A 145 -12.79 -29.77 23.92
CA GLU A 145 -13.07 -30.94 24.76
C GLU A 145 -14.37 -30.76 25.55
N ALA A 146 -14.58 -29.60 26.16
CA ALA A 146 -15.85 -29.28 26.85
C ALA A 146 -17.05 -29.31 25.90
N ALA A 147 -16.90 -28.76 24.69
CA ALA A 147 -17.95 -28.83 23.66
C ALA A 147 -18.25 -30.28 23.24
N ALA A 148 -17.22 -31.12 23.08
CA ALA A 148 -17.38 -32.54 22.75
C ALA A 148 -18.14 -33.31 23.85
N LEU A 149 -17.81 -33.05 25.13
CA LEU A 149 -18.52 -33.64 26.26
C LEU A 149 -20.00 -33.23 26.30
N LEU A 150 -20.31 -31.96 26.04
CA LEU A 150 -21.69 -31.47 25.96
C LEU A 150 -22.46 -32.13 24.81
N VAL A 151 -21.84 -32.30 23.65
CA VAL A 151 -22.44 -33.00 22.51
C VAL A 151 -22.70 -34.48 22.84
N LEU A 152 -21.74 -35.15 23.47
CA LEU A 152 -21.89 -36.55 23.87
C LEU A 152 -23.02 -36.73 24.89
N GLN A 153 -23.08 -35.85 25.90
CA GLN A 153 -24.15 -35.84 26.90
C GLN A 153 -25.53 -35.66 26.25
N LYS A 154 -25.66 -34.75 25.27
CA LYS A 154 -26.91 -34.57 24.52
C LYS A 154 -27.29 -35.82 23.73
N LYS A 155 -26.33 -36.45 23.02
CA LYS A 155 -26.59 -37.68 22.26
C LYS A 155 -26.99 -38.86 23.15
N TYR A 156 -26.32 -39.03 24.28
CA TYR A 156 -26.65 -40.06 25.27
C TYR A 156 -28.07 -39.87 25.82
N ARG A 157 -28.43 -38.63 26.18
CA ARG A 157 -29.81 -38.30 26.61
C ARG A 157 -30.85 -38.56 25.53
N ALA A 158 -30.54 -38.34 24.25
CA ALA A 158 -31.46 -38.66 23.16
C ALA A 158 -31.67 -40.18 23.05
N LEU A 159 -30.58 -40.97 23.07
CA LEU A 159 -30.67 -42.43 22.99
C LEU A 159 -31.46 -43.07 24.16
N LEU A 160 -31.30 -42.57 25.39
CA LEU A 160 -32.08 -43.07 26.54
C LEU A 160 -33.46 -42.42 26.66
N GLY A 161 -33.64 -41.22 26.09
CA GLY A 161 -34.94 -40.55 26.06
C GLY A 161 -35.91 -41.18 25.06
N ASP A 162 -35.39 -41.84 24.02
CA ASP A 162 -36.19 -42.58 23.03
C ASP A 162 -36.66 -43.97 23.54
N GLU A 163 -36.23 -44.43 24.72
CA GLU A 163 -36.75 -45.64 25.39
C GLU A 163 -37.90 -45.36 26.36
N ALA A 164 -38.28 -44.09 26.53
CA ALA A 164 -39.32 -43.65 27.48
C ALA A 164 -40.50 -42.93 26.81
N GLU A 165 -40.93 -43.42 25.64
CA GLU A 165 -42.31 -43.28 25.15
C GLU A 165 -42.96 -44.67 25.00
#